data_AF-A0A1R0M8P2-F1
#
_entry.id   AF-A0A1R0M8P2-F1
#
_cell.length_a   1.000
_cell.length_b   1.000
_cell.length_c   1.000
_cell.angle_alpha   90.00
_cell.angle_beta   90.00
_cell.angle_gamma   90.00
#
_symmetry.space_group_name_H-M   'P 1'
#
loop_
_entity.id
_entity.type
_entity.pdbx_description
1 polymer ?
#
loop_
_entity_poly.entity_id
_entity_poly.type
_entity_poly.pdbx_seq_one_letter_code
_entity_poly.pdbx_strand_id
1 'polypeptide(L)' 'MATLDMTGFKVGKRVRVKLPYCQYTGREAGTYRGSIEYIKGDHVGIWVPFKGHGAADGFLTGAARINHNGVWIEGR' A
#
# COMPACT_ATOMS: atom_id res chain seq x y z
N MET A 1 -17.59 14.93 10.64
CA MET A 1 -16.40 14.10 10.43
C MET A 1 -16.88 12.71 10.04
N ALA A 2 -16.64 12.28 8.81
CA ALA A 2 -16.95 10.91 8.41
C ALA A 2 -15.91 9.97 9.04
N THR A 3 -16.35 9.06 9.90
CA THR A 3 -15.50 8.03 10.48
C THR A 3 -15.08 7.10 9.35
N LEU A 4 -13.78 7.07 9.05
CA LEU A 4 -13.21 6.13 8.09
C LEU A 4 -13.58 4.69 8.51
N ASP A 5 -14.30 3.96 7.68
CA ASP A 5 -14.55 2.54 7.93
C ASP A 5 -13.27 1.74 7.70
N MET A 6 -12.50 1.61 8.76
CA MET A 6 -11.23 0.89 8.78
C MET A 6 -11.40 -0.60 9.07
N THR A 7 -12.62 -1.12 9.24
CA THR A 7 -12.85 -2.53 9.62
C THR A 7 -12.27 -3.53 8.62
N GLY A 8 -12.15 -3.10 7.36
CA GLY A 8 -11.51 -3.85 6.27
C GLY A 8 -9.98 -3.76 6.24
N PHE A 9 -9.32 -2.93 7.04
CA PHE A 9 -7.87 -2.71 6.99
C PHE A 9 -7.22 -3.23 8.26
N LYS A 10 -6.54 -4.37 8.13
CA LYS A 10 -5.82 -5.03 9.23
C LYS A 10 -4.41 -5.37 8.78
N VAL A 11 -3.45 -5.27 9.70
CA VAL A 11 -2.09 -5.75 9.48
C VAL A 11 -2.13 -7.22 9.05
N GLY A 12 -1.31 -7.58 8.07
CA GLY A 12 -1.27 -8.90 7.44
C GLY A 12 -2.29 -9.11 6.32
N LYS A 13 -3.29 -8.23 6.15
CA LYS A 13 -4.26 -8.37 5.05
C LYS A 13 -3.58 -8.15 3.71
N ARG A 14 -3.83 -9.07 2.76
CA ARG A 14 -3.37 -8.93 1.37
C ARG A 14 -4.25 -7.94 0.61
N VAL A 15 -3.63 -7.00 -0.08
CA VAL A 15 -4.29 -5.93 -0.82
C VAL A 15 -3.68 -5.78 -2.22
N ARG A 16 -4.44 -5.14 -3.11
CA ARG A 16 -3.94 -4.64 -4.39
C ARG A 16 -3.78 -3.13 -4.28
N VAL A 17 -2.63 -2.62 -4.68
CA VAL A 17 -2.31 -1.20 -4.66
C VAL A 17 -1.90 -0.78 -6.06
N LYS A 18 -2.47 0.31 -6.55
CA LYS A 18 -1.98 0.97 -7.76
C LYS A 18 -0.89 1.94 -7.33
N LEU A 19 0.22 1.93 -8.05
CA LEU A 19 1.36 2.76 -7.75
C LEU A 19 1.86 3.44 -9.04
N PRO A 20 2.30 4.71 -8.97
CA PRO A 20 2.89 5.38 -10.10
C PRO A 20 4.31 4.87 -10.36
N TYR A 21 4.86 5.25 -11.51
CA TYR A 21 6.28 5.05 -11.78
C TYR A 21 7.12 5.74 -10.69
N CYS A 22 8.15 5.06 -10.19
CA CYS A 22 9.07 5.60 -9.20
C CYS A 22 10.50 5.49 -9.72
N GLN A 23 11.11 6.63 -10.04
CA GLN A 23 12.47 6.69 -10.56
C GLN A 23 13.51 6.21 -9.53
N TYR A 24 13.31 6.50 -8.25
CA TYR A 24 14.26 6.15 -7.19
C TYR A 24 14.40 4.64 -6.97
N THR A 25 13.29 3.91 -7.09
CA THR A 25 13.29 2.45 -6.92
C THR A 25 13.30 1.70 -8.25
N GLY A 26 13.32 2.42 -9.38
CA GLY A 26 13.21 1.83 -10.73
C GLY A 26 11.90 1.07 -10.96
N ARG A 27 10.86 1.37 -10.16
CA ARG A 27 9.58 0.64 -10.20
C ARG A 27 8.68 1.22 -11.29
N GLU A 28 8.17 0.34 -12.15
CA GLU A 28 7.15 0.68 -13.13
C GLU A 28 5.83 1.19 -12.51
N ALA A 29 5.03 1.91 -13.31
CA ALA A 29 3.66 2.20 -12.94
C ALA A 29 2.82 0.93 -13.08
N GLY A 30 1.97 0.61 -12.10
CA GLY A 30 1.21 -0.63 -12.17
C GLY A 30 0.37 -0.95 -10.94
N THR A 31 -0.31 -2.10 -11.01
CA THR A 31 -1.02 -2.66 -9.85
C THR A 31 -0.19 -3.76 -9.23
N TYR A 32 0.15 -3.59 -7.96
CA TYR A 32 0.96 -4.49 -7.17
C TYR A 32 0.11 -5.22 -6.13
N ARG A 33 0.53 -6.43 -5.77
CA ARG A 33 -0.06 -7.19 -4.65
C ARG A 33 0.90 -7.11 -3.48
N GLY A 34 0.38 -6.72 -2.33
CA GLY A 34 1.17 -6.59 -1.11
C GLY A 34 0.36 -6.97 0.13
N SER A 35 0.98 -6.83 1.28
CA SER A 35 0.35 -7.01 2.60
C SER A 35 0.45 -5.72 3.40
N ILE A 36 -0.63 -5.37 4.09
CA ILE A 36 -0.62 -4.25 5.04
C ILE A 36 0.38 -4.58 6.14
N GLU A 37 1.42 -3.76 6.30
CA GLU A 37 2.45 -3.93 7.32
C GLU A 37 2.14 -3.10 8.56
N TYR A 38 1.69 -1.86 8.38
CA TYR A 38 1.28 -0.99 9.48
C TYR A 38 0.13 -0.07 9.11
N ILE A 39 -0.56 0.41 10.14
CA ILE A 39 -1.66 1.37 10.05
C ILE A 39 -1.42 2.44 11.12
N LYS A 40 -1.36 3.71 10.70
CA LYS A 40 -1.14 4.86 11.60
C LYS A 40 -2.13 5.97 11.26
N GLY A 41 -3.24 6.02 11.97
CA GLY A 41 -4.34 6.94 11.64
C GLY A 41 -4.95 6.62 10.29
N ASP A 42 -4.95 7.60 9.38
CA ASP A 42 -5.42 7.49 7.99
C ASP A 42 -4.34 6.96 7.00
N HIS A 43 -3.16 6.61 7.52
CA HIS A 43 -2.02 6.15 6.73
C HIS A 43 -1.84 4.63 6.82
N VAL A 44 -1.56 4.00 5.69
CA VAL A 44 -1.29 2.56 5.59
C VAL A 44 -0.01 2.29 4.82
N GLY A 45 0.90 1.54 5.44
CA GLY A 45 2.09 1.00 4.77
C GLY A 45 1.82 -0.39 4.21
N ILE A 46 2.17 -0.62 2.94
CA ILE A 46 2.00 -1.91 2.28
C ILE A 46 3.36 -2.44 1.86
N TRP A 47 3.69 -3.64 2.32
CA TRP A 47 4.84 -4.39 1.82
C TRP A 47 4.51 -5.06 0.49
N VAL A 48 5.27 -4.75 -0.56
CA VAL A 48 5.14 -5.35 -1.89
C VAL A 48 6.40 -6.17 -2.19
N PRO A 49 6.30 -7.51 -2.30
CA PRO A 49 7.43 -8.34 -2.72
C PRO A 49 7.73 -8.15 -4.21
N PHE A 50 9.01 -8.22 -4.59
CA PHE A 50 9.42 -8.26 -5.98
C PHE A 50 9.06 -9.61 -6.59
N LYS A 51 8.43 -9.57 -7.77
CA LYS A 51 8.03 -10.79 -8.48
C LYS A 51 9.28 -11.58 -8.86
N GLY A 52 9.34 -12.85 -8.42
CA GLY A 52 10.46 -13.75 -8.75
C GLY A 52 11.64 -13.69 -7.78
N HIS A 53 11.55 -12.90 -6.71
CA HIS A 53 12.55 -12.83 -5.65
C HIS A 53 12.02 -13.42 -4.33
N GLY A 54 12.88 -13.53 -3.31
CA GLY A 54 12.50 -14.05 -2.00
C GLY A 54 11.44 -13.16 -1.32
N ALA A 55 10.70 -13.70 -0.35
CA ALA A 55 9.66 -12.94 0.35
C ALA A 55 10.19 -11.70 1.11
N ALA A 56 11.49 -11.68 1.41
CA ALA A 56 12.20 -10.57 2.02
C ALA A 56 12.64 -9.49 1.01
N ASP A 57 12.62 -9.80 -0.29
CA ASP A 57 12.97 -8.87 -1.36
C ASP A 57 11.72 -8.12 -1.80
N GLY A 58 11.61 -6.86 -1.41
CA GLY A 58 10.44 -6.05 -1.71
C GLY A 58 10.65 -4.58 -1.39
N PHE A 59 9.56 -3.82 -1.45
CA PHE A 59 9.56 -2.43 -1.04
C PHE A 59 8.30 -2.10 -0.25
N LEU A 60 8.45 -1.18 0.69
CA LEU A 60 7.33 -0.58 1.39
C LEU A 60 6.76 0.55 0.53
N THR A 61 5.47 0.51 0.22
CA THR A 61 4.81 1.66 -0.41
C THR A 61 4.84 2.83 0.57
N GLY A 62 5.37 3.98 0.16
CA GLY A 62 5.21 5.23 0.90
C GLY A 62 3.74 5.38 1.32
N ALA A 63 3.53 5.77 2.58
CA ALA A 63 2.26 5.63 3.26
C ALA A 63 1.07 6.07 2.39
N ALA A 64 0.21 5.12 2.01
CA ALA A 64 -0.96 5.42 1.21
C ALA A 64 -2.05 6.00 2.12
N ARG A 65 -2.74 7.04 1.65
CA ARG A 65 -3.87 7.62 2.37
C ARG A 65 -5.16 6.91 1.99
N ILE A 66 -5.97 6.54 2.98
CA ILE A 66 -7.31 6.03 2.75
C ILE A 66 -8.27 7.21 2.82
N ASN A 67 -9.02 7.47 1.74
CA ASN A 67 -10.07 8.47 1.79
C ASN A 67 -11.32 7.95 2.52
N HIS A 68 -12.25 8.83 2.84
CA HIS A 68 -13.49 8.50 3.57
C HIS A 68 -14.38 7.44 2.88
N ASN A 69 -14.12 7.11 1.61
CA ASN A 69 -14.82 6.06 0.84
C ASN A 69 -14.02 4.75 0.76
N GLY A 70 -12.94 4.61 1.53
CA GLY A 70 -12.07 3.43 1.47
C GLY A 70 -11.23 3.33 0.20
N VAL A 71 -11.15 4.41 -0.59
CA VAL A 71 -10.38 4.48 -1.84
C VAL A 71 -8.94 4.91 -1.56
N TRP A 72 -8.01 4.21 -2.20
CA TRP A 72 -6.58 4.50 -2.18
C TRP A 72 -6.29 5.86 -2.81
N ILE A 73 -5.80 6.80 -2.01
CA ILE A 73 -5.11 7.98 -2.52
C ILE A 73 -3.62 7.64 -2.48
N GLU A 74 -3.02 7.48 -3.67
CA GLU A 74 -1.57 7.37 -3.82
C GLU A 74 -0.93 8.59 -3.12
N GLY A 75 -0.16 8.33 -2.07
CA GLY A 75 0.70 9.33 -1.45
C GLY A 75 1.79 9.72 -2.44
N ARG A 76 1.92 11.01 -2.69
CA ARG A 76 2.95 11.57 -3.55
C ARG A 76 4.32 11.48 -2.88
#